data_AF-A0A534XH40-F1
#
_entry.id   AF-A0A534XH40-F1
#
_cell.length_a   1.000
_cell.length_b   1.000
_cell.length_c   1.000
_cell.angle_alpha   90.00
_cell.angle_beta   90.00
_cell.angle_gamma   90.00
#
_symmetry.space_group_name_H-M   'P 1'
#
loop_
_entity.id
_entity.type
_entity.pdbx_description
1 polymer ?
#
loop_
_entity_poly.entity_id
_entity_poly.type
_entity_poly.pdbx_seq_one_letter_code
_entity_poly.pdbx_strand_id
1 'polypeptide(L)'
;LWRSDPAEYVCRALAPAQVSKIIMDEDGRAMEVIVPDDQLSLAIGKKGQNVRLASQLTGWKLDLRSESEAEDEARRARASLTAIPGVGDVTAELLYQAGFKSAEELAASDEDTVAEIEGIGPERVGGILAATRAHLEQKRAEEAALVAAAASAALAAAAEIAAGDPEVEAVPAEVLVSEERGE
;
A
#
# COMPACT_ATOMS: atom_id res chain seq x y z
N LEU A 1 18.66 34.65 2.42
CA LEU A 1 18.62 33.57 1.41
C LEU A 1 17.22 33.00 1.40
N TRP A 2 16.49 33.09 0.29
CA TRP A 2 15.26 32.31 0.12
C TRP A 2 15.65 30.84 -0.07
N ARG A 3 15.41 30.00 0.95
CA ARG A 3 15.14 28.59 0.72
C ARG A 3 13.63 28.47 0.66
N SER A 4 13.08 28.27 -0.54
CA SER A 4 11.71 27.80 -0.66
C SER A 4 11.64 26.44 0.00
N ASP A 5 10.64 26.25 0.85
CA ASP A 5 10.40 24.96 1.48
C ASP A 5 10.05 23.92 0.39
N PRO A 6 10.58 22.69 0.43
CA PRO A 6 10.29 21.70 -0.60
C PRO A 6 8.79 21.34 -0.68
N ALA A 7 8.04 21.40 0.42
CA ALA A 7 6.59 21.21 0.41
C ALA A 7 5.88 22.35 -0.34
N GLU A 8 6.32 23.60 -0.16
CA GLU A 8 5.79 24.74 -0.92
C GLU A 8 6.07 24.59 -2.43
N TYR A 9 7.23 24.03 -2.78
CA TYR A 9 7.58 23.76 -4.18
C TYR A 9 6.72 22.64 -4.79
N VAL A 10 6.39 21.58 -4.03
CA VAL A 10 5.45 20.53 -4.43
C VAL A 10 4.04 21.10 -4.62
N CYS A 11 3.52 21.91 -3.68
CA CYS A 11 2.22 22.56 -3.83
C CYS A 11 2.12 23.40 -5.11
N ARG A 12 3.18 24.15 -5.45
CA ARG A 12 3.25 24.93 -6.68
C ARG A 12 3.35 24.05 -7.94
N ALA A 13 4.02 22.90 -7.85
CA ALA A 13 4.18 21.96 -8.95
C ALA A 13 2.93 21.12 -9.25
N LEU A 14 2.05 20.91 -8.25
CA LEU A 14 0.78 20.19 -8.40
C LEU A 14 -0.41 21.09 -8.79
N ALA A 15 -0.24 22.42 -8.78
CA ALA A 15 -1.25 23.38 -9.24
C ALA A 15 -1.74 23.01 -10.65
N PRO A 16 -3.06 22.91 -10.91
CA PRO A 16 -4.16 23.54 -10.16
C PRO A 16 -4.78 22.74 -9.00
N ALA A 17 -4.28 21.55 -8.66
CA ALA A 17 -4.84 20.76 -7.56
C ALA A 17 -4.47 21.33 -6.18
N GLN A 18 -5.39 21.24 -5.22
CA GLN A 18 -5.18 21.61 -3.82
C GLN A 18 -4.72 20.39 -3.01
N VAL A 19 -3.80 20.63 -2.08
CA VAL A 19 -3.19 19.61 -1.21
C VAL A 19 -3.71 19.79 0.21
N SER A 20 -4.26 18.72 0.80
CA SER A 20 -4.71 18.71 2.20
C SER A 20 -3.52 18.58 3.17
N LYS A 21 -2.60 17.64 2.90
CA LYS A 21 -1.46 17.33 3.77
C LYS A 21 -0.28 16.80 2.95
N ILE A 22 0.94 17.10 3.40
CA ILE A 22 2.19 16.54 2.87
C ILE A 22 2.92 15.84 4.02
N ILE A 23 3.39 14.63 3.77
CA ILE A 23 4.27 13.87 4.66
C ILE A 23 5.59 13.69 3.89
N MET A 24 6.70 14.10 4.50
CA MET A 24 8.02 14.06 3.87
C MET A 24 8.86 12.95 4.49
N ASP A 25 9.45 12.12 3.64
CA ASP A 25 10.43 11.10 4.02
C ASP A 25 11.82 11.52 3.51
N GLU A 26 12.66 12.02 4.40
CA GLU A 26 13.97 12.57 4.04
C GLU A 26 14.99 11.48 3.66
N ASP A 27 14.83 10.25 4.17
CA ASP A 27 15.76 9.13 3.94
C ASP A 27 15.57 8.51 2.54
N GLY A 28 14.35 8.11 2.20
CA GLY A 28 13.97 7.60 0.87
C GLY A 28 13.76 8.69 -0.18
N ARG A 29 13.90 9.97 0.20
CA ARG A 29 13.71 11.16 -0.66
C ARG A 29 12.35 11.16 -1.37
N ALA A 30 11.33 10.77 -0.61
CA ALA A 30 9.96 10.63 -1.04
C ALA A 30 9.04 11.62 -0.32
N MET A 31 7.90 11.92 -0.92
CA MET A 31 6.84 12.73 -0.31
C MET A 31 5.49 12.10 -0.63
N GLU A 32 4.70 11.83 0.41
CA GLU A 32 3.31 11.40 0.30
C GLU A 32 2.42 12.64 0.39
N VAL A 33 1.58 12.82 -0.63
CA VAL A 33 0.73 14.00 -0.79
C VAL A 33 -0.73 13.56 -0.75
N ILE A 34 -1.43 13.99 0.30
CA ILE A 34 -2.84 13.70 0.52
C ILE A 34 -3.65 14.83 -0.11
N VAL A 35 -4.56 14.46 -1.02
CA VAL A 35 -5.45 15.38 -1.75
C VAL A 35 -6.92 14.95 -1.58
N PRO A 36 -7.89 15.86 -1.71
CA PRO A 36 -9.30 15.48 -1.73
C PRO A 36 -9.60 14.50 -2.87
N ASP A 37 -10.51 13.55 -2.67
CA ASP A 37 -10.88 12.53 -3.66
C ASP A 37 -11.28 13.11 -5.03
N ASP A 38 -12.07 14.19 -5.05
CA ASP A 38 -12.45 14.94 -6.26
C ASP A 38 -11.24 15.48 -7.05
N GLN A 39 -10.11 15.70 -6.37
CA GLN A 39 -8.91 16.33 -6.92
C GLN A 39 -7.77 15.35 -7.20
N LEU A 40 -7.85 14.08 -6.74
CA LEU A 40 -6.84 13.05 -7.01
C LEU A 40 -6.57 12.88 -8.52
N SER A 41 -7.64 12.77 -9.31
CA SER A 41 -7.56 12.64 -10.78
C SER A 41 -6.91 13.87 -11.45
N LEU A 42 -7.16 15.07 -10.91
CA LEU A 42 -6.56 16.33 -11.38
C LEU A 42 -5.07 16.41 -11.02
N ALA A 43 -4.71 16.01 -9.80
CA ALA A 43 -3.35 16.05 -9.27
C ALA A 43 -2.43 15.05 -9.99
N ILE A 44 -2.90 13.83 -10.26
CA ILE A 44 -2.20 12.83 -11.08
C ILE A 44 -2.11 13.32 -12.55
N GLY A 45 -3.22 13.86 -13.07
CA GLY A 45 -3.34 14.33 -14.45
C GLY A 45 -3.42 13.22 -15.48
N LYS A 46 -3.64 13.59 -16.75
CA LYS A 46 -3.79 12.62 -17.85
C LYS A 46 -2.56 11.71 -17.96
N LYS A 47 -2.75 10.40 -17.79
CA LYS A 47 -1.68 9.38 -17.78
C LYS A 47 -0.56 9.64 -16.76
N GLY A 48 -0.84 10.28 -15.62
CA GLY A 48 0.17 10.59 -14.60
C GLY A 48 1.18 11.66 -15.02
N GLN A 49 0.89 12.45 -16.07
CA GLN A 49 1.84 13.42 -16.58
C GLN A 49 2.12 14.56 -15.59
N ASN A 50 1.14 14.95 -14.77
CA ASN A 50 1.29 16.06 -13.83
C ASN A 50 2.20 15.66 -12.66
N VAL A 51 1.91 14.54 -11.98
CA VAL A 51 2.79 13.96 -10.95
C VAL A 51 4.20 13.70 -11.47
N ARG A 52 4.35 13.21 -12.71
CA ARG A 52 5.69 12.97 -13.30
C ARG A 52 6.47 14.26 -13.51
N LEU A 53 5.84 15.31 -14.04
CA LEU A 53 6.47 16.62 -14.20
C LEU A 53 6.80 17.25 -12.84
N ALA A 54 5.89 17.17 -11.87
CA ALA A 54 6.12 17.68 -10.52
C ALA A 54 7.30 16.97 -9.83
N SER A 55 7.38 15.63 -9.92
CA SER A 55 8.51 14.85 -9.40
C SER A 55 9.84 15.19 -10.09
N GLN A 56 9.83 15.44 -11.42
CA GLN A 56 11.02 15.88 -12.15
C GLN A 56 11.45 17.31 -11.80
N LEU A 57 10.51 18.20 -11.51
CA LEU A 57 10.76 19.58 -11.06
C LEU A 57 11.34 19.60 -9.65
N THR A 58 10.70 18.88 -8.72
CA THR A 58 11.09 18.89 -7.29
C THR A 58 12.35 18.07 -7.04
N GLY A 59 12.58 17.02 -7.82
CA GLY A 59 13.63 16.03 -7.56
C GLY A 59 13.30 15.05 -6.42
N TRP A 60 12.03 14.98 -6.03
CA TRP A 60 11.51 14.05 -5.01
C TRP A 60 10.57 13.03 -5.65
N LYS A 61 10.50 11.82 -5.10
CA LYS A 61 9.49 10.83 -5.50
C LYS A 61 8.15 11.21 -4.86
N LEU A 62 7.16 11.56 -5.68
CA LEU A 62 5.84 11.95 -5.20
C LEU A 62 4.86 10.77 -5.26
N ASP A 63 4.30 10.39 -4.12
CA ASP A 63 3.14 9.49 -4.00
C ASP A 63 1.89 10.35 -3.77
N LEU A 64 0.78 10.08 -4.46
CA LEU A 64 -0.48 10.80 -4.26
C LEU A 64 -1.55 9.82 -3.81
N ARG A 65 -2.25 10.17 -2.72
CA ARG A 65 -3.32 9.39 -2.12
C ARG A 65 -4.52 10.28 -1.86
N SER A 66 -5.72 9.72 -1.87
CA SER A 66 -6.89 10.50 -1.45
C SER A 66 -7.00 10.62 0.06
N GLU A 67 -7.77 11.62 0.52
CA GLU A 67 -8.12 11.77 1.93
C GLU A 67 -8.91 10.56 2.43
N SER A 68 -9.84 10.02 1.62
CA SER A 68 -10.55 8.77 1.93
C SER A 68 -9.62 7.57 2.03
N GLU A 69 -8.65 7.41 1.12
CA GLU A 69 -7.66 6.31 1.19
C GLU A 69 -6.78 6.40 2.44
N ALA A 70 -6.37 7.61 2.82
CA ALA A 70 -5.59 7.86 4.04
C ALA A 70 -6.40 7.60 5.32
N GLU A 71 -7.69 7.98 5.34
CA GLU A 71 -8.59 7.65 6.45
C GLU A 71 -8.86 6.14 6.54
N ASP A 72 -9.05 5.47 5.40
CA ASP A 72 -9.22 4.01 5.35
C ASP A 72 -7.95 3.27 5.77
N GLU A 73 -6.76 3.75 5.42
CA GLU A 73 -5.50 3.22 5.94
C GLU A 73 -5.40 3.41 7.46
N ALA A 74 -5.68 4.62 7.98
CA ALA A 74 -5.70 4.89 9.42
C ALA A 74 -6.71 3.99 10.17
N ARG A 75 -7.90 3.79 9.59
CA ARG A 75 -8.96 2.93 10.13
C ARG A 75 -8.53 1.46 10.15
N ARG A 76 -7.90 0.96 9.09
CA ARG A 76 -7.34 -0.41 9.03
C ARG A 76 -6.17 -0.59 9.99
N ALA A 77 -5.28 0.39 10.11
CA ALA A 77 -4.17 0.40 11.05
C ALA A 77 -4.68 0.30 12.50
N ARG A 78 -5.54 1.24 12.91
CA ARG A 78 -6.18 1.25 14.24
C ARG A 78 -6.91 -0.06 14.52
N ALA A 79 -7.72 -0.57 13.58
CA ALA A 79 -8.41 -1.86 13.75
C ALA A 79 -7.44 -3.04 13.95
N SER A 80 -6.31 -3.04 13.26
CA SER A 80 -5.28 -4.09 13.37
C SER A 80 -4.52 -4.00 14.71
N LEU A 81 -4.36 -2.79 15.25
CA LEU A 81 -3.75 -2.55 16.56
C LEU A 81 -4.71 -2.88 17.71
N THR A 82 -5.98 -2.45 17.64
CA THR A 82 -7.02 -2.76 18.65
C THR A 82 -7.39 -4.26 18.69
N ALA A 83 -7.11 -5.02 17.63
CA ALA A 83 -7.24 -6.49 17.65
C ALA A 83 -6.24 -7.19 18.60
N ILE A 84 -5.16 -6.51 18.99
CA ILE A 84 -4.11 -7.05 19.88
C ILE A 84 -4.64 -7.04 21.33
N PRO A 85 -4.67 -8.19 22.03
CA PRO A 85 -5.15 -8.24 23.41
C PRO A 85 -4.25 -7.41 24.34
N GLY A 86 -4.81 -6.37 24.96
CA GLY A 86 -4.11 -5.43 25.84
C GLY A 86 -3.90 -4.02 25.26
N VAL A 87 -4.15 -3.84 23.95
CA VAL A 87 -4.20 -2.55 23.26
C VAL A 87 -5.66 -2.07 23.23
N GLY A 88 -5.93 -0.92 23.86
CA GLY A 88 -7.22 -0.23 23.72
C GLY A 88 -7.15 0.90 22.69
N ASP A 89 -8.28 1.50 22.33
CA ASP A 89 -8.38 2.52 21.28
C ASP A 89 -7.41 3.70 21.46
N VAL A 90 -7.20 4.16 22.71
CA VAL A 90 -6.24 5.23 23.03
C VAL A 90 -4.80 4.78 22.76
N THR A 91 -4.45 3.53 23.09
CA THR A 91 -3.13 2.97 22.83
C THR A 91 -2.91 2.74 21.33
N ALA A 92 -3.92 2.27 20.61
CA ALA A 92 -3.88 2.12 19.15
C ALA A 92 -3.69 3.47 18.44
N GLU A 93 -4.32 4.54 18.92
CA GLU A 93 -4.15 5.89 18.40
C GLU A 93 -2.75 6.47 18.67
N LEU A 94 -2.20 6.26 19.88
CA LEU A 94 -0.82 6.67 20.21
C LEU A 94 0.20 5.93 19.34
N LEU A 95 0.03 4.62 19.16
CA LEU A 95 0.86 3.80 18.27
C LEU A 95 0.79 4.29 16.81
N TYR A 96 -0.41 4.59 16.31
CA TYR A 96 -0.59 5.14 14.96
C TYR A 96 0.09 6.50 14.79
N GLN A 97 0.00 7.40 15.78
CA GLN A 97 0.70 8.69 15.76
C GLN A 97 2.22 8.56 15.87
N ALA A 98 2.73 7.54 16.56
CA ALA A 98 4.14 7.19 16.59
C ALA A 98 4.65 6.54 15.29
N GLY A 99 3.76 6.30 14.31
CA GLY A 99 4.11 5.79 12.97
C GLY A 99 3.79 4.32 12.75
N PHE A 100 3.35 3.57 13.77
CA PHE A 100 3.02 2.16 13.64
C PHE A 100 1.70 1.96 12.88
N LYS A 101 1.80 1.58 11.61
CA LYS A 101 0.64 1.36 10.72
C LYS A 101 0.06 -0.05 10.83
N SER A 102 0.78 -1.01 11.41
CA SER A 102 0.35 -2.42 11.48
C SER A 102 0.89 -3.15 12.72
N ALA A 103 0.18 -4.21 13.13
CA ALA A 103 0.63 -5.12 14.18
C ALA A 103 1.99 -5.78 13.86
N GLU A 104 2.25 -6.09 12.58
CA GLU A 104 3.52 -6.68 12.13
C GLU A 104 4.72 -5.74 12.35
N GLU A 105 4.54 -4.47 12.04
CA GLU A 105 5.55 -3.41 12.23
C GLU A 105 5.85 -3.20 13.71
N LEU A 106 4.79 -3.16 14.54
CA LEU A 106 4.94 -3.11 15.99
C LEU A 106 5.71 -4.33 16.55
N ALA A 107 5.42 -5.54 16.09
CA ALA A 107 6.10 -6.75 16.56
C ALA A 107 7.57 -6.87 16.12
N ALA A 108 7.92 -6.23 15.01
CA ALA A 108 9.27 -6.17 14.46
C ALA A 108 10.16 -5.11 15.13
N SER A 109 9.57 -4.13 15.83
CA SER A 109 10.28 -3.09 16.56
C SER A 109 10.69 -3.51 17.99
N ASP A 110 11.67 -2.80 18.52
CA ASP A 110 12.23 -3.01 19.84
C ASP A 110 11.37 -2.40 20.97
N GLU A 111 11.49 -2.96 22.18
CA GLU A 111 10.77 -2.46 23.36
C GLU A 111 11.14 -1.00 23.70
N ASP A 112 12.37 -0.57 23.39
CA ASP A 112 12.86 0.78 23.67
C ASP A 112 12.10 1.84 22.86
N THR A 113 12.01 1.66 21.53
CA THR A 113 11.27 2.56 20.62
C THR A 113 9.78 2.66 20.96
N VAL A 114 9.17 1.57 21.45
CA VAL A 114 7.76 1.57 21.88
C VAL A 114 7.60 2.19 23.27
N ALA A 115 8.63 2.15 24.13
CA ALA A 115 8.65 2.83 25.43
C ALA A 115 8.97 4.33 25.34
N GLU A 116 9.58 4.82 24.27
CA GLU A 116 9.72 6.24 23.97
C GLU A 116 8.38 6.94 23.67
N ILE A 117 7.32 6.18 23.40
CA ILE A 117 5.98 6.72 23.08
C ILE A 117 5.31 7.26 24.34
N GLU A 118 5.21 8.59 24.44
CA GLU A 118 4.52 9.27 25.55
C GLU A 118 3.09 8.75 25.73
N GLY A 119 2.82 8.16 26.90
CA GLY A 119 1.52 7.59 27.27
C GLY A 119 1.46 6.06 27.28
N ILE A 120 2.47 5.36 26.74
CA ILE A 120 2.61 3.91 26.87
C ILE A 120 3.62 3.61 27.98
N GLY A 121 3.12 3.34 29.20
CA GLY A 121 4.00 3.02 30.33
C GLY A 121 4.88 1.79 30.04
N PRO A 122 6.18 1.81 30.41
CA PRO A 122 7.16 0.79 29.98
C PRO A 122 6.79 -0.63 30.46
N GLU A 123 6.10 -0.74 31.60
CA GLU A 123 5.54 -1.99 32.12
C GLU A 123 4.50 -2.66 31.19
N ARG A 124 3.84 -1.88 30.32
CA ARG A 124 2.86 -2.39 29.34
C ARG A 124 3.49 -2.79 28.03
N VAL A 125 4.65 -2.24 27.67
CA VAL A 125 5.30 -2.42 26.36
C VAL A 125 5.63 -3.89 26.10
N GLY A 126 6.36 -4.55 27.00
CA GLY A 126 6.71 -5.97 26.84
C GLY A 126 5.47 -6.89 26.82
N GLY A 127 4.42 -6.54 27.57
CA GLY A 127 3.14 -7.26 27.54
C GLY A 127 2.40 -7.10 26.19
N ILE A 128 2.35 -5.88 25.66
CA ILE A 128 1.79 -5.59 24.33
C ILE A 128 2.59 -6.32 23.26
N LEU A 129 3.91 -6.24 23.24
CA LEU A 129 4.74 -6.87 22.21
C LEU A 129 4.68 -8.40 22.23
N ALA A 130 4.62 -9.02 23.42
CA ALA A 130 4.36 -10.45 23.55
C ALA A 130 2.98 -10.84 23.02
N ALA A 131 1.94 -10.06 23.35
CA ALA A 131 0.59 -10.25 22.84
C ALA A 131 0.49 -10.07 21.32
N THR A 132 1.16 -9.06 20.75
CA THR A 132 1.23 -8.80 19.31
C THR A 132 1.87 -9.98 18.59
N ARG A 133 3.03 -10.46 19.05
CA ARG A 133 3.73 -11.61 18.45
C ARG A 133 2.87 -12.88 18.47
N ALA A 134 2.25 -13.19 19.60
CA ALA A 134 1.34 -14.34 19.72
C ALA A 134 0.10 -14.22 18.81
N HIS A 135 -0.50 -13.03 18.74
CA HIS A 135 -1.65 -12.77 17.86
C HIS A 135 -1.27 -12.90 16.37
N LEU A 136 -0.09 -12.41 15.98
CA LEU A 136 0.43 -12.56 14.61
C LEU A 136 0.76 -14.01 14.27
N GLU A 137 1.36 -14.79 15.16
CA GLU A 137 1.61 -16.22 14.92
C GLU A 137 0.28 -16.97 14.70
N GLN A 138 -0.73 -16.70 15.52
CA GLN A 138 -2.05 -17.31 15.39
C GLN A 138 -2.75 -16.89 14.08
N LYS A 139 -2.79 -15.58 13.79
CA LYS A 139 -3.37 -15.05 12.55
C LYS A 139 -2.65 -15.56 11.31
N ARG A 140 -1.32 -15.60 11.32
CA ARG A 140 -0.50 -16.10 10.22
C ARG A 140 -0.68 -17.60 10.00
N ALA A 141 -0.88 -18.39 11.05
CA ALA A 141 -1.21 -19.80 10.93
C ALA A 141 -2.60 -20.01 10.29
N GLU A 142 -3.58 -19.18 10.66
CA GLU A 142 -4.93 -19.19 10.09
C GLU A 142 -4.95 -18.72 8.62
N GLU A 143 -4.27 -17.62 8.30
CA GLU A 143 -4.10 -17.11 6.94
C GLU A 143 -3.30 -18.10 6.06
N ALA A 144 -2.25 -18.74 6.58
CA ALA A 144 -1.51 -19.77 5.86
C ALA A 144 -2.38 -21.02 5.57
N ALA A 145 -3.25 -21.42 6.51
CA ALA A 145 -4.20 -22.50 6.30
C ALA A 145 -5.27 -22.12 5.24
N LEU A 146 -5.78 -20.88 5.29
CA LEU A 146 -6.71 -20.33 4.30
C LEU A 146 -6.10 -20.22 2.90
N VAL A 147 -4.84 -19.77 2.79
CA VAL A 147 -4.10 -19.69 1.53
C VAL A 147 -3.78 -21.10 1.01
N ALA A 148 -3.41 -22.06 1.86
CA ALA A 148 -3.21 -23.45 1.45
C ALA A 148 -4.52 -24.09 0.95
N ALA A 149 -5.65 -23.81 1.60
CA ALA A 149 -6.98 -24.25 1.17
C ALA A 149 -7.42 -23.58 -0.15
N ALA A 150 -7.20 -22.27 -0.30
CA ALA A 150 -7.52 -21.55 -1.53
C ALA A 150 -6.63 -22.00 -2.70
N ALA A 151 -5.34 -22.26 -2.45
CA ALA A 151 -4.42 -22.79 -3.46
C ALA A 151 -4.79 -24.22 -3.89
N SER A 152 -5.20 -25.09 -2.95
CA SER A 152 -5.66 -26.44 -3.30
C SER A 152 -7.00 -26.42 -4.05
N ALA A 153 -7.92 -25.53 -3.69
CA ALA A 153 -9.16 -25.31 -4.43
C ALA A 153 -8.92 -24.75 -5.85
N ALA A 154 -7.99 -23.80 -6.01
CA ALA A 154 -7.61 -23.27 -7.32
C ALA A 154 -6.94 -24.35 -8.20
N LEU A 155 -6.11 -25.21 -7.61
CA LEU A 155 -5.48 -26.33 -8.31
C LEU A 155 -6.52 -27.39 -8.72
N ALA A 156 -7.50 -27.69 -7.86
CA ALA A 156 -8.60 -28.59 -8.17
C ALA A 156 -9.48 -28.05 -9.30
N ALA A 157 -9.88 -26.77 -9.24
CA ALA A 157 -10.64 -26.11 -10.31
C ALA A 157 -9.87 -26.10 -11.65
N ALA A 158 -8.56 -25.86 -11.63
CA ALA A 158 -7.72 -25.96 -12.82
C ALA A 158 -7.65 -27.40 -13.39
N ALA A 159 -7.64 -28.41 -12.52
CA ALA A 159 -7.66 -29.82 -12.93
C ALA A 159 -9.03 -30.25 -13.51
N GLU A 160 -10.14 -29.76 -12.98
CA GLU A 160 -11.47 -30.00 -13.55
C GLU A 160 -11.64 -29.35 -14.93
N ILE A 161 -11.12 -28.14 -15.13
CA ILE A 161 -11.11 -27.47 -16.45
C ILE A 161 -10.26 -28.28 -17.46
N ALA A 162 -9.16 -28.90 -17.02
CA ALA A 162 -8.31 -29.74 -17.86
C ALA A 162 -8.90 -31.15 -18.13
N ALA A 163 -9.95 -31.55 -17.42
CA ALA A 163 -10.64 -32.84 -17.58
C ALA A 163 -11.95 -32.74 -18.40
N GLY A 164 -12.30 -31.54 -18.89
CA GLY A 164 -13.36 -31.35 -19.89
C GLY A 164 -12.90 -31.84 -21.27
N ASP A 165 -13.55 -32.87 -21.78
CA ASP A 165 -13.08 -33.73 -22.89
C ASP A 165 -12.94 -33.02 -24.28
N PRO A 166 -12.09 -33.52 -25.21
CA PRO A 166 -11.70 -32.78 -26.42
C PRO A 166 -12.45 -33.19 -27.72
N GLU A 167 -13.38 -32.37 -28.17
CA GLU A 167 -14.09 -32.43 -29.47
C GLU A 167 -14.55 -30.99 -29.82
N VAL A 168 -14.58 -30.44 -31.05
CA VAL A 168 -14.11 -30.76 -32.41
C VAL A 168 -13.64 -29.40 -33.03
N GLU A 169 -13.04 -29.22 -34.22
CA GLU A 169 -12.83 -30.02 -35.43
C GLU A 169 -11.49 -29.62 -36.11
N ALA A 170 -11.14 -30.17 -37.28
CA ALA A 170 -9.98 -29.74 -38.06
C ALA A 170 -10.26 -29.76 -39.58
N VAL A 171 -10.09 -28.62 -40.27
CA VAL A 171 -9.96 -28.50 -41.74
C VAL A 171 -9.20 -27.20 -42.11
N PRO A 172 -8.58 -27.09 -43.32
CA PRO A 172 -7.20 -26.59 -43.43
C PRO A 172 -7.01 -25.22 -44.13
N ALA A 173 -5.74 -24.80 -44.24
CA ALA A 173 -5.33 -23.56 -44.89
C ALA A 173 -5.08 -23.69 -46.40
N GLU A 174 -5.56 -22.70 -47.15
CA GLU A 174 -5.39 -22.44 -48.60
C GLU A 174 -5.46 -20.89 -48.76
N VAL A 175 -4.72 -20.16 -49.61
CA VAL A 175 -3.70 -20.44 -50.63
C VAL A 175 -2.64 -19.32 -50.58
N LEU A 176 -1.36 -19.66 -50.85
CA LEU A 176 -0.34 -18.70 -51.30
C LEU A 176 -0.27 -18.68 -52.83
N VAL A 177 -0.32 -17.50 -53.46
CA VAL A 177 0.18 -17.29 -54.84
C VAL A 177 1.11 -16.08 -54.86
N SER A 178 2.28 -16.29 -55.44
CA SER A 178 3.34 -15.31 -55.68
C SER A 178 3.36 -14.91 -57.16
N GLU A 179 3.67 -13.65 -57.46
CA GLU A 179 4.31 -13.18 -58.72
C GLU A 179 5.00 -11.84 -58.37
N GLU A 180 6.32 -11.65 -58.42
CA GLU A 180 7.36 -11.77 -59.47
C GLU A 180 7.32 -10.68 -60.57
N ARG A 181 8.50 -10.06 -60.79
CA ARG A 181 8.86 -9.01 -61.80
C ARG A 181 8.30 -7.58 -61.57
N GLY A 182 9.03 -6.52 -61.92
CA GLY A 182 10.40 -6.43 -62.44
C GLY A 182 10.72 -5.01 -62.96
N GLU A 183 12.03 -4.67 -62.99
CA GLU A 183 12.67 -3.42 -63.48
C GLU A 183 12.39 -2.09 -62.74
#